data_AF-A0A7Y6NTE4-F1
#
_entry.id   AF-A0A7Y6NTE4-F1
#
_cell.length_a   1.000
_cell.length_b   1.000
_cell.length_c   1.000
_cell.angle_alpha   90.00
_cell.angle_beta   90.00
_cell.angle_gamma   90.00
#
_symmetry.space_group_name_H-M   'P 1'
#
loop_
_entity.id
_entity.type
_entity.pdbx_description
1 polymer ?
#
loop_
_entity_poly.entity_id
_entity_poly.type
_entity_poly.pdbx_seq_one_letter_code
_entity_poly.pdbx_strand_id
1 'polypeptide(L)'
;MCSASESGCRPRRCDKATRFAVRLAASGLLGVMMGVAAPARAADGCLVLLCLAAPSWRAIEQCVPPIKQLFRDLARGKPFPSCSMSEAGNTASHTPASAPAFCPPQYTRVIDLDSGPIYHCDYSGAISVSINGAPFSRTWWQFEGDSVTEFSPTAKAQLGSWDTRFEDDYARWLASQPPPSAHQP
;
A
#
# COMPACT_ATOMS: atom_id res chain seq x y z
N MET A 1 37.23 24.82 -3.12
CA MET A 1 37.23 25.57 -4.39
C MET A 1 35.80 25.72 -4.87
N CYS A 2 35.26 26.93 -4.89
CA CYS A 2 33.99 27.27 -5.53
C CYS A 2 34.34 27.89 -6.89
N SER A 3 33.70 27.43 -7.97
CA SER A 3 33.80 28.07 -9.28
C SER A 3 32.40 28.50 -9.70
N ALA A 4 32.26 29.81 -9.91
CA ALA A 4 31.08 30.44 -10.46
C ALA A 4 31.11 30.33 -11.99
N SER A 5 29.96 30.07 -12.61
CA SER A 5 29.75 30.41 -14.02
C SER A 5 28.27 30.71 -14.25
N GLU A 6 27.98 32.00 -14.31
CA GLU A 6 26.78 32.56 -14.91
C GLU A 6 26.80 32.30 -16.42
N SER A 7 25.69 31.81 -16.97
CA SER A 7 25.42 31.84 -18.42
C SER A 7 23.91 31.72 -18.61
N GLY A 8 23.26 32.87 -18.76
CA GLY A 8 21.81 32.98 -18.87
C GLY A 8 21.23 32.24 -20.08
N CYS A 9 20.06 31.64 -19.89
CA CYS A 9 19.18 31.23 -20.97
C CYS A 9 17.95 32.15 -20.94
N ARG A 10 17.94 33.15 -21.82
CA ARG A 10 16.80 34.04 -22.05
C ARG A 10 15.61 33.27 -22.66
N PRO A 11 14.38 33.71 -22.41
CA PRO A 11 13.17 33.10 -22.96
C PRO A 11 13.07 33.35 -24.48
N ARG A 12 12.83 32.30 -25.26
CA ARG A 12 12.44 32.45 -26.67
C ARG A 12 10.93 32.70 -26.75
N ARG A 13 10.54 33.97 -26.91
CA ARG A 13 9.30 34.32 -27.61
C ARG A 13 9.50 34.05 -29.09
N CYS A 14 8.69 33.18 -29.66
CA CYS A 14 8.43 33.16 -31.10
C CYS A 14 6.98 33.63 -31.31
N ASP A 15 6.82 34.95 -31.42
CA ASP A 15 5.65 35.57 -32.04
C ASP A 15 5.74 35.34 -33.55
N LYS A 16 4.80 34.56 -34.11
CA LYS A 16 4.44 34.67 -35.53
C LYS A 16 2.93 34.64 -35.65
N ALA A 17 2.37 35.84 -35.72
CA ALA A 17 1.07 36.09 -36.30
C ALA A 17 1.11 35.73 -37.79
N THR A 18 0.33 34.74 -38.19
CA THR A 18 -0.02 34.54 -39.60
C THR A 18 -1.52 34.31 -39.69
N ARG A 19 -2.23 35.38 -40.07
CA ARG A 19 -3.62 35.34 -40.53
C ARG A 19 -3.63 34.70 -41.91
N PHE A 20 -4.33 33.58 -42.10
CA PHE A 20 -4.78 33.17 -43.43
C PHE A 20 -6.14 32.45 -43.37
N ALA A 21 -7.13 33.17 -43.92
CA ALA A 21 -8.32 32.71 -44.65
C ALA A 21 -9.09 31.48 -44.12
N VAL A 22 -10.25 31.77 -43.52
CA VAL A 22 -11.37 30.83 -43.38
C VAL A 22 -11.83 30.41 -44.77
N ARG A 23 -11.71 29.11 -45.09
CA ARG A 23 -12.50 28.48 -46.16
C ARG A 23 -13.50 27.52 -45.51
N LEU A 24 -14.78 27.86 -45.66
CA LEU A 24 -15.91 26.98 -45.38
C LEU A 24 -15.90 25.85 -46.39
N ALA A 25 -15.70 24.61 -45.92
CA ALA A 25 -16.08 23.40 -46.63
C ALA A 25 -16.52 22.37 -45.58
N ALA A 26 -17.79 22.03 -45.62
CA ALA A 26 -18.42 21.01 -44.80
C ALA A 26 -17.82 19.62 -45.10
N SER A 27 -17.56 18.83 -44.05
CA SER A 27 -17.81 17.37 -43.96
C SER A 27 -16.97 16.75 -42.84
N GLY A 28 -17.65 16.10 -41.88
CA GLY A 28 -17.07 15.14 -40.93
C GLY A 28 -16.67 15.72 -39.57
N LEU A 29 -17.53 15.55 -38.55
CA LEU A 29 -17.12 15.58 -37.14
C LEU A 29 -16.10 14.45 -36.91
N LEU A 30 -14.82 14.75 -37.07
CA LEU A 30 -13.77 13.90 -36.54
C LEU A 30 -13.59 14.29 -35.07
N GLY A 31 -14.30 13.58 -34.20
CA GLY A 31 -14.20 13.75 -32.75
C GLY A 31 -12.76 13.52 -32.30
N VAL A 32 -12.07 14.61 -31.93
CA VAL A 32 -10.79 14.54 -31.25
C VAL A 32 -11.07 13.97 -29.86
N MET A 33 -10.90 12.66 -29.69
CA MET A 33 -10.78 12.05 -28.37
C MET A 33 -9.46 12.55 -27.76
N MET A 34 -9.52 13.66 -27.03
CA MET A 34 -8.49 13.98 -26.05
C MET A 34 -8.57 12.89 -24.98
N GLY A 35 -7.79 11.84 -25.15
CA GLY A 35 -7.48 10.92 -24.06
C GLY A 35 -6.80 11.75 -22.98
N VAL A 36 -7.54 12.07 -21.92
CA VAL A 36 -6.95 12.57 -20.68
C VAL A 36 -6.03 11.45 -20.22
N ALA A 37 -4.72 11.62 -20.43
CA ALA A 37 -3.74 10.78 -19.79
C ALA A 37 -3.99 10.96 -18.29
N ALA A 38 -4.65 9.97 -17.68
CA ALA A 38 -4.67 9.86 -16.24
C ALA A 38 -3.21 9.97 -15.81
N PRO A 39 -2.87 10.82 -14.83
CA PRO A 39 -1.50 10.88 -14.36
C PRO A 39 -1.11 9.44 -14.04
N ALA A 40 0.05 8.99 -14.51
CA ALA A 40 0.58 7.70 -14.12
C ALA A 40 0.64 7.72 -12.59
N ARG A 41 -0.36 7.13 -11.93
CA ARG A 41 -0.48 7.07 -10.47
C ARG A 41 0.57 6.06 -10.01
N ALA A 42 1.84 6.46 -10.03
CA ALA A 42 2.72 6.01 -8.96
C ALA A 42 1.95 6.35 -7.69
N ALA A 43 1.61 5.35 -6.89
CA ALA A 43 0.93 5.61 -5.64
C ALA A 43 1.78 6.65 -4.90
N ASP A 44 1.19 7.81 -4.60
CA ASP A 44 1.90 8.84 -3.86
C ASP A 44 2.30 8.19 -2.54
N GLY A 45 3.61 7.95 -2.36
CA GLY A 45 4.12 7.16 -1.25
C GLY A 45 3.75 7.79 0.09
N CYS A 46 3.57 9.11 0.11
CA CYS A 46 3.09 9.83 1.28
C CYS A 46 1.62 9.54 1.56
N LEU A 47 0.78 9.55 0.53
CA LEU A 47 -0.62 9.16 0.67
C LEU A 47 -0.76 7.69 1.12
N VAL A 48 0.04 6.78 0.54
CA VAL A 48 0.03 5.36 0.93
C VAL A 48 0.39 5.18 2.39
N LEU A 49 1.46 5.84 2.86
CA LEU A 49 1.88 5.76 4.26
C LEU A 49 0.79 6.28 5.19
N LEU A 50 0.17 7.42 4.86
CA LEU A 50 -0.95 7.98 5.64
C LEU A 50 -2.16 7.04 5.65
N CYS A 51 -2.49 6.44 4.51
CA CYS A 51 -3.61 5.50 4.40
C CYS A 51 -3.38 4.21 5.19
N LEU A 52 -2.16 3.68 5.23
CA LEU A 52 -1.82 2.49 6.04
C LEU A 52 -1.81 2.78 7.55
N ALA A 53 -1.62 4.04 7.94
CA ALA A 53 -1.75 4.49 9.32
C ALA A 53 -3.21 4.81 9.72
N ALA A 54 -4.15 4.81 8.77
CA ALA A 54 -5.55 5.08 9.07
C ALA A 54 -6.21 3.90 9.80
N PRO A 55 -7.16 4.16 10.73
CA PRO A 55 -7.81 3.12 11.54
C PRO A 55 -8.58 2.09 10.70
N SER A 56 -9.10 2.50 9.53
CA SER A 56 -9.67 1.62 8.52
C SER A 56 -9.52 2.26 7.15
N TRP A 57 -8.46 1.92 6.42
CA TRP A 57 -8.21 2.50 5.08
C TRP A 57 -9.34 2.19 4.09
N ARG A 58 -10.09 1.10 4.29
CA ARG A 58 -11.23 0.72 3.46
C ARG A 58 -12.44 1.63 3.63
N ALA A 59 -12.61 2.20 4.82
CA ALA A 59 -13.66 3.16 5.11
C ALA A 59 -13.38 4.55 4.51
N ILE A 60 -12.19 4.74 3.94
CA ILE A 60 -11.71 6.02 3.44
C ILE A 60 -11.57 5.93 1.91
N GLU A 61 -12.50 6.53 1.17
CA GLU A 61 -12.57 6.39 -0.30
C GLU A 61 -11.29 6.80 -1.02
N GLN A 62 -10.61 7.85 -0.56
CA GLN A 62 -9.34 8.28 -1.14
C GLN A 62 -8.18 7.29 -0.92
N CYS A 63 -8.30 6.39 0.06
CA CYS A 63 -7.31 5.37 0.37
C CYS A 63 -7.53 4.08 -0.41
N VAL A 64 -8.76 3.79 -0.87
CA VAL A 64 -9.07 2.52 -1.52
C VAL A 64 -8.28 2.30 -2.81
N PRO A 65 -8.27 3.23 -3.80
CA PRO A 65 -7.50 3.06 -5.02
C PRO A 65 -5.97 2.95 -4.81
N PRO A 66 -5.30 3.84 -4.04
CA PRO A 66 -3.85 3.77 -3.88
C PRO A 66 -3.38 2.53 -3.11
N ILE A 67 -4.12 2.06 -2.10
CA ILE A 67 -3.75 0.84 -1.36
C ILE A 67 -3.93 -0.41 -2.23
N LYS A 68 -5.01 -0.49 -3.01
CA LYS A 68 -5.16 -1.59 -3.99
C LYS A 68 -4.08 -1.54 -5.07
N GLN A 69 -3.66 -0.35 -5.50
CA GLN A 69 -2.54 -0.20 -6.42
C GLN A 69 -1.22 -0.68 -5.79
N LEU A 70 -0.96 -0.32 -4.54
CA LEU A 70 0.20 -0.77 -3.77
C LEU A 70 0.29 -2.29 -3.74
N PHE A 71 -0.78 -2.99 -3.37
CA PHE A 71 -0.79 -4.47 -3.32
C PHE A 71 -0.49 -5.08 -4.69
N ARG A 72 -1.05 -4.54 -5.77
CA ARG A 72 -0.74 -4.99 -7.13
C ARG A 72 0.72 -4.73 -7.53
N ASP A 73 1.30 -3.63 -7.08
CA ASP A 73 2.71 -3.31 -7.33
C ASP A 73 3.65 -4.23 -6.55
N LEU A 74 3.39 -4.46 -5.26
CA LEU A 74 4.14 -5.40 -4.43
C LEU A 74 4.05 -6.83 -4.96
N ALA A 75 2.87 -7.25 -5.43
CA ALA A 75 2.68 -8.54 -6.09
C ALA A 75 3.52 -8.73 -7.36
N ARG A 76 3.88 -7.63 -8.04
CA ARG A 76 4.78 -7.64 -9.20
C ARG A 76 6.26 -7.51 -8.81
N GLY A 77 6.58 -7.59 -7.52
CA GLY A 77 7.94 -7.41 -7.00
C GLY A 77 8.44 -5.97 -7.08
N LYS A 78 7.55 -4.98 -7.26
CA LYS A 78 7.98 -3.58 -7.24
C LYS A 78 8.34 -3.16 -5.82
N PRO A 79 9.31 -2.24 -5.66
CA PRO A 79 9.66 -1.72 -4.35
C PRO A 79 8.48 -0.98 -3.71
N PHE A 80 8.45 -0.97 -2.37
CA PHE A 80 7.52 -0.16 -1.60
C PHE A 80 7.75 1.34 -1.90
N PRO A 81 6.70 2.16 -2.09
CA PRO A 81 6.86 3.57 -2.46
C PRO A 81 7.51 4.37 -1.33
N SER A 82 8.38 5.31 -1.68
CA SER A 82 8.99 6.23 -0.72
C SER A 82 8.16 7.50 -0.53
N CYS A 83 8.24 8.09 0.66
CA CYS A 83 7.69 9.42 0.95
C CYS A 83 8.81 10.34 1.42
N SER A 84 9.13 11.36 0.62
CA SER A 84 10.16 12.36 0.98
C SER A 84 9.70 13.35 2.04
N MET A 85 8.38 13.50 2.23
CA MET A 85 7.79 14.38 3.23
C MET A 85 7.62 13.69 4.60
N SER A 86 7.92 12.40 4.71
CA SER A 86 7.86 11.70 5.99
C SER A 86 8.98 12.17 6.90
N GLU A 87 8.60 12.64 8.09
CA GLU A 87 9.54 12.97 9.15
C GLU A 87 10.37 11.76 9.58
N ALA A 88 11.53 12.01 10.18
CA ALA A 88 12.39 10.96 10.70
C ALA A 88 11.62 10.09 11.72
N GLY A 89 11.59 8.77 11.50
CA GLY A 89 10.87 7.82 12.34
C GLY A 89 9.46 7.46 11.85
N ASN A 90 8.91 8.17 10.86
CA ASN A 90 7.69 7.78 10.17
C ASN A 90 8.04 6.96 8.94
N THR A 91 7.92 5.63 9.04
CA THR A 91 8.35 4.72 7.97
C THR A 91 7.30 3.67 7.69
N ALA A 92 7.30 3.16 6.46
CA ALA A 92 6.55 1.97 6.10
C ALA A 92 7.45 1.09 5.24
N SER A 93 7.47 -0.22 5.52
CA SER A 93 8.28 -1.19 4.80
C SER A 93 7.52 -2.47 4.56
N HIS A 94 7.83 -3.14 3.45
CA HIS A 94 7.22 -4.40 3.07
C HIS A 94 8.17 -5.57 3.34
N THR A 95 7.62 -6.65 3.90
CA THR A 95 8.31 -7.93 4.10
C THR A 95 7.42 -9.07 3.56
N PRO A 96 7.95 -9.97 2.70
CA PRO A 96 7.21 -11.16 2.28
C PRO A 96 6.79 -12.03 3.46
N ALA A 97 5.59 -12.60 3.40
CA ALA A 97 5.10 -13.50 4.43
C ALA A 97 5.72 -14.90 4.28
N SER A 98 5.97 -15.57 5.39
CA SER A 98 6.55 -16.92 5.38
C SER A 98 6.11 -17.68 6.63
N ALA A 99 5.23 -18.67 6.46
CA ALA A 99 4.77 -19.48 7.58
C ALA A 99 5.82 -20.54 7.98
N PRO A 100 5.92 -20.91 9.28
CA PRO A 100 5.18 -20.32 10.40
C PRO A 100 5.86 -19.07 11.00
N ALA A 101 7.10 -18.75 10.61
CA ALA A 101 7.92 -17.75 11.31
C ALA A 101 7.41 -16.30 11.18
N PHE A 102 6.77 -15.97 10.06
CA PHE A 102 6.27 -14.63 9.74
C PHE A 102 4.90 -14.73 9.05
N CYS A 103 3.94 -15.25 9.82
CA CYS A 103 2.52 -15.26 9.50
C CYS A 103 1.73 -15.30 10.81
N PRO A 104 0.60 -14.60 10.96
CA PRO A 104 -0.22 -14.74 12.14
C PRO A 104 -0.82 -16.15 12.19
N PRO A 105 -0.93 -16.77 13.37
CA PRO A 105 -1.37 -18.15 13.50
C PRO A 105 -2.79 -18.37 12.99
N GLN A 106 -3.68 -17.37 13.13
CA GLN A 106 -5.05 -17.42 12.63
C GLN A 106 -5.17 -17.41 11.09
N TYR A 107 -4.07 -17.15 10.37
CA TYR A 107 -4.00 -17.18 8.91
C TYR A 107 -2.93 -18.16 8.40
N THR A 108 -2.49 -19.08 9.26
CA THR A 108 -1.54 -20.13 8.91
C THR A 108 -2.31 -21.43 8.70
N ARG A 109 -2.23 -22.00 7.49
CA ARG A 109 -2.77 -23.31 7.16
C ARG A 109 -1.69 -24.38 7.30
N VAL A 110 -2.05 -25.51 7.91
CA VAL A 110 -1.21 -26.70 8.00
C VAL A 110 -1.76 -27.74 7.03
N ILE A 111 -0.90 -28.25 6.17
CA ILE A 111 -1.20 -29.35 5.25
C ILE A 111 -0.36 -30.53 5.72
N ASP A 112 -1.02 -31.52 6.31
CA ASP A 112 -0.36 -32.76 6.73
C ASP A 112 -0.10 -33.64 5.51
N LEU A 113 1.18 -33.94 5.27
CA LEU A 113 1.63 -34.89 4.26
C LEU A 113 2.38 -36.03 4.95
N ASP A 114 2.52 -37.16 4.25
CA ASP A 114 3.33 -38.29 4.74
C ASP A 114 4.80 -37.89 5.00
N SER A 115 5.28 -36.85 4.31
CA SER A 115 6.62 -36.28 4.48
C SER A 115 6.75 -35.30 5.66
N GLY A 116 5.66 -35.04 6.38
CA GLY A 116 5.56 -34.01 7.42
C GLY A 116 4.71 -32.79 7.01
N PRO A 117 4.39 -31.91 7.96
CA PRO A 117 3.47 -30.80 7.72
C PRO A 117 4.10 -29.69 6.88
N ILE A 118 3.34 -29.17 5.93
CA ILE A 118 3.65 -27.92 5.20
C ILE A 118 2.81 -26.80 5.79
N TYR A 119 3.46 -25.66 6.03
CA TYR A 119 2.81 -24.45 6.51
C TYR A 119 2.64 -23.45 5.36
N HIS A 120 1.43 -22.94 5.19
CA HIS A 120 1.10 -21.93 4.21
C HIS A 120 0.52 -20.70 4.90
N CYS A 121 0.99 -19.51 4.53
CA CYS A 121 0.40 -18.26 4.97
C CYS A 121 -0.64 -17.81 3.94
N ASP A 122 -1.83 -17.44 4.38
CA ASP A 122 -2.88 -16.95 3.48
C ASP A 122 -2.54 -15.57 2.88
N TYR A 123 -1.65 -14.83 3.55
CA TYR A 123 -1.15 -13.54 3.07
C TYR A 123 0.16 -13.69 2.31
N SER A 124 0.35 -12.83 1.31
CA SER A 124 1.57 -12.78 0.49
C SER A 124 2.69 -11.99 1.19
N GLY A 125 2.32 -11.03 2.03
CA GLY A 125 3.27 -10.16 2.71
C GLY A 125 2.64 -9.34 3.81
N ALA A 126 3.49 -8.63 4.53
CA ALA A 126 3.09 -7.65 5.53
C ALA A 126 3.78 -6.31 5.27
N ILE A 127 3.04 -5.23 5.48
CA ILE A 127 3.57 -3.88 5.48
C ILE A 127 3.59 -3.41 6.93
N SER A 128 4.77 -3.14 7.47
CA SER A 128 4.94 -2.60 8.83
C SER A 128 5.07 -1.09 8.76
N VAL A 129 4.23 -0.39 9.52
CA VAL A 129 4.26 1.07 9.69
C VAL A 129 4.80 1.40 11.07
N SER A 130 5.76 2.32 11.12
CA SER A 130 6.27 2.91 12.34
C SER A 130 5.98 4.41 12.36
N ILE A 131 5.60 4.93 13.52
CA ILE A 131 5.40 6.36 13.77
C ILE A 131 6.31 6.78 14.91
N ASN A 132 7.09 7.85 14.73
CA ASN A 132 8.12 8.29 15.69
C ASN A 132 9.09 7.16 16.10
N GLY A 133 9.41 6.25 15.17
CA GLY A 133 10.29 5.11 15.39
C GLY A 133 9.67 3.93 16.15
N ALA A 134 8.40 4.03 16.59
CA ALA A 134 7.70 2.96 17.28
C ALA A 134 6.74 2.20 16.34
N PRO A 135 6.58 0.88 16.49
CA PRO A 135 5.60 0.11 15.72
C PRO A 135 4.17 0.66 15.91
N PHE A 136 3.53 0.98 14.80
CA PHE A 136 2.17 1.54 14.80
C PHE A 136 1.16 0.51 14.28
N SER A 137 1.34 0.01 13.07
CA SER A 137 0.47 -1.00 12.48
C SER A 137 1.23 -1.98 11.61
N ARG A 138 0.64 -3.16 11.38
CA ARG A 138 1.11 -4.14 10.42
C ARG A 138 -0.07 -4.59 9.56
N THR A 139 -0.03 -4.25 8.27
CA THR A 139 -1.06 -4.66 7.31
C THR A 139 -0.61 -5.90 6.56
N TRP A 140 -1.25 -7.03 6.83
CA TRP A 140 -1.10 -8.29 6.08
C TRP A 140 -1.94 -8.21 4.82
N TRP A 141 -1.36 -8.51 3.66
CA TRP A 141 -2.02 -8.29 2.37
C TRP A 141 -1.84 -9.49 1.43
N GLN A 142 -2.80 -9.66 0.51
CA GLN A 142 -2.76 -10.70 -0.53
C GLN A 142 -3.05 -10.11 -1.92
N PHE A 143 -2.75 -10.89 -2.96
CA PHE A 143 -2.88 -10.48 -4.36
C PHE A 143 -4.27 -9.96 -4.74
N GLU A 144 -5.33 -10.57 -4.18
CA GLU A 144 -6.73 -10.25 -4.48
C GLU A 144 -7.19 -8.90 -3.90
N GLY A 145 -6.33 -8.22 -3.14
CA GLY A 145 -6.62 -6.94 -2.52
C GLY A 145 -7.33 -7.05 -1.16
N ASP A 146 -7.47 -8.26 -0.64
CA ASP A 146 -7.79 -8.45 0.78
C ASP A 146 -6.57 -8.16 1.65
N SER A 147 -6.85 -7.69 2.87
CA SER A 147 -5.84 -7.32 3.83
C SER A 147 -6.47 -7.19 5.21
N VAL A 148 -5.68 -7.44 6.25
CA VAL A 148 -6.05 -7.18 7.65
C VAL A 148 -4.95 -6.36 8.29
N THR A 149 -5.33 -5.47 9.19
CA THR A 149 -4.37 -4.59 9.86
C THR A 149 -4.36 -4.89 11.34
N GLU A 150 -3.18 -5.28 11.83
CA GLU A 150 -2.88 -5.40 13.24
C GLU A 150 -2.39 -4.03 13.73
N PHE A 151 -3.06 -3.45 14.74
CA PHE A 151 -2.62 -2.21 15.38
C PHE A 151 -1.89 -2.51 16.69
N SER A 152 -0.81 -1.76 16.97
CA SER A 152 -0.11 -1.85 18.24
C SER A 152 -0.99 -1.33 19.40
N PRO A 153 -0.72 -1.71 20.66
CA PRO A 153 -1.46 -1.18 21.81
C PRO A 153 -1.41 0.36 21.88
N THR A 154 -0.26 0.95 21.57
CA THR A 154 -0.09 2.41 21.50
C THR A 154 -0.95 3.02 20.40
N ALA A 155 -0.98 2.41 19.22
CA ALA A 155 -1.83 2.88 18.12
C ALA A 155 -3.32 2.83 18.49
N LYS A 156 -3.77 1.74 19.13
CA LYS A 156 -5.15 1.58 19.60
C LYS A 156 -5.55 2.67 20.60
N ALA A 157 -4.67 2.96 21.57
CA ALA A 157 -4.90 4.03 22.53
C ALA A 157 -5.00 5.42 21.88
N GLN A 158 -4.30 5.65 20.76
CA GLN A 158 -4.34 6.91 20.00
C GLN A 158 -5.58 7.02 19.10
N LEU A 159 -5.98 5.92 18.45
CA LEU A 159 -7.04 5.90 17.44
C LEU A 159 -8.44 5.89 18.05
N GLY A 160 -8.62 5.26 19.22
CA GLY A 160 -9.93 5.06 19.87
C GLY A 160 -10.82 4.03 19.18
N SER A 161 -10.90 4.03 17.85
CA SER A 161 -11.61 3.04 17.03
C SER A 161 -10.78 2.64 15.81
N TRP A 162 -10.82 1.36 15.43
CA TRP A 162 -10.09 0.80 14.29
C TRP A 162 -10.82 -0.43 13.72
N ASP A 163 -10.34 -0.93 12.58
CA ASP A 163 -10.80 -2.20 11.99
C ASP A 163 -10.35 -3.37 12.88
N THR A 164 -11.30 -4.04 13.53
CA THR A 164 -11.06 -5.11 14.52
C THR A 164 -10.92 -6.50 13.90
N ARG A 165 -10.98 -6.63 12.57
CA ARG A 165 -10.99 -7.95 11.92
C ARG A 165 -9.79 -8.80 12.33
N PHE A 166 -8.60 -8.22 12.52
CA PHE A 166 -7.43 -8.99 12.91
C PHE A 166 -7.61 -9.68 14.28
N GLU A 167 -8.14 -8.94 15.25
CA GLU A 167 -8.41 -9.41 16.61
C GLU A 167 -9.58 -10.38 16.66
N ASP A 168 -10.65 -10.09 15.91
CA ASP A 168 -11.82 -10.96 15.83
C ASP A 168 -11.46 -12.32 15.21
N ASP A 169 -10.62 -12.32 14.18
CA ASP A 169 -10.10 -13.54 13.53
C ASP A 169 -9.18 -14.31 14.50
N TYR A 170 -8.34 -13.61 15.26
CA TYR A 170 -7.50 -14.23 16.28
C TYR A 170 -8.33 -14.85 17.42
N ALA A 171 -9.36 -14.15 17.90
CA ALA A 171 -10.24 -14.66 18.94
C ALA A 171 -10.99 -15.93 18.49
N ARG A 172 -11.47 -15.96 17.24
CA ARG A 172 -12.11 -17.15 16.65
C ARG A 172 -11.13 -18.32 16.54
N TRP A 173 -9.92 -18.07 16.04
CA TRP A 173 -8.87 -19.09 15.97
C TRP A 173 -8.48 -19.63 17.35
N LEU A 174 -8.36 -18.75 18.35
CA LEU A 174 -8.01 -19.12 19.71
C LEU A 174 -9.11 -20.01 20.34
N ALA A 175 -10.38 -19.65 20.12
CA ALA A 175 -11.52 -20.42 20.59
C ALA A 175 -11.65 -21.81 19.93
N SER A 176 -11.09 -21.99 18.72
CA SER A 176 -11.04 -23.29 18.05
C SER A 176 -9.84 -24.16 18.44
N GLN A 177 -8.89 -23.64 19.23
CA GLN A 177 -7.74 -24.44 19.65
C GLN A 177 -8.17 -25.58 20.57
N PRO A 178 -7.59 -26.78 20.41
CA PRO A 178 -7.80 -27.85 21.37
C PRO A 178 -7.38 -27.36 22.77
N PRO A 179 -8.07 -27.79 23.84
CA PRO A 179 -7.62 -27.49 25.20
C PRO A 179 -6.17 -27.96 25.34
N PRO A 180 -5.32 -27.22 26.07
CA PRO A 180 -3.95 -27.65 26.32
C PRO A 180 -4.02 -29.07 26.88
N SER A 181 -3.45 -30.03 26.15
CA SER A 181 -3.50 -31.43 26.51
C SER A 181 -2.96 -31.58 27.92
N ALA A 182 -3.82 -31.99 28.86
CA ALA A 182 -3.48 -32.09 30.27
C ALA A 182 -2.55 -33.27 30.57
N HIS A 183 -1.64 -33.65 29.67
CA HIS A 183 -0.83 -34.85 29.77
C HIS A 183 0.60 -34.53 29.33
N GLN A 184 1.42 -34.07 30.26
CA GLN A 184 2.86 -34.34 30.25
C GLN A 184 3.29 -34.61 31.70
N PRO A 185 3.49 -35.89 32.09
CA PRO A 185 4.38 -36.20 33.20
C PRO A 185 5.83 -35.85 32.86
#